data_AF-A0A256XAM6-F1
#
_entry.id   AF-A0A256XAM6-F1
#
_cell.length_a   1.000
_cell.length_b   1.000
_cell.length_c   1.000
_cell.angle_alpha   90.00
_cell.angle_beta   90.00
_cell.angle_gamma   90.00
#
_symmetry.space_group_name_H-M   'P 1'
#
loop_
_entity.id
_entity.type
_entity.pdbx_description
1 polymer ?
#
loop_
_entity_poly.entity_id
_entity_poly.type
_entity_poly.pdbx_seq_one_letter_code
_entity_poly.pdbx_strand_id
1 'polypeptide(L)'
;MSKAPYFGKVKLLWCISCNVPILGDRCERCNGSLVHIPIAPPGDVRPAFKCDVQLIRKTIDSQFGEHLGDHVIPENKIILLNKTSYIDRMDEIIFDGKIMGYVRFSPLNMKWEFMPKLPIARLLWKFHCKKWVKIDNIAAQAIIDGKNLLAPGILDCDEEILEGDHVIIVNEQDEVVAVGTAKIKGKDMKKREKGLAVKVREAEPPVQDEVLPGGQTWRDVIDANMKFLEEQESKALTFIKNVVKSVNKPVTVAFSGGKEK
;
A
#
# COMPACT_ATOMS: atom_id res chain seq x y z
N MET A 1 9.76 15.30 -14.73
CA MET A 1 8.62 14.67 -14.04
C MET A 1 7.40 15.55 -14.27
N SER A 2 6.41 15.09 -15.03
CA SER A 2 5.14 15.83 -15.19
C SER A 2 4.49 16.01 -13.82
N LYS A 3 4.04 17.22 -13.48
CA LYS A 3 3.23 17.46 -12.26
C LYS A 3 2.07 16.48 -12.26
N ALA A 4 1.93 15.69 -11.19
CA ALA A 4 0.77 14.81 -11.04
C ALA A 4 -0.50 15.68 -11.10
N PRO A 5 -1.48 15.33 -11.94
CA PRO A 5 -2.69 16.12 -12.05
C PRO A 5 -3.53 15.92 -10.77
N TYR A 6 -3.68 16.99 -10.00
CA TYR A 6 -4.59 17.03 -8.85
C TYR A 6 -5.96 17.47 -9.35
N PHE A 7 -6.86 16.51 -9.58
CA PHE A 7 -8.24 16.78 -10.01
C PHE A 7 -9.20 17.13 -8.84
N GLY A 8 -8.67 17.28 -7.62
CA GLY A 8 -9.43 17.61 -6.42
C GLY A 8 -8.64 17.35 -5.14
N LYS A 9 -9.31 17.46 -3.97
CA LYS A 9 -8.73 17.01 -2.69
C LYS A 9 -8.64 15.49 -2.70
N VAL A 10 -7.43 14.96 -2.85
CA VAL A 10 -7.13 13.54 -2.66
C VAL A 10 -7.26 13.25 -1.17
N LYS A 11 -8.35 12.60 -0.76
CA LYS A 11 -8.67 12.31 0.64
C LYS A 11 -9.22 10.90 0.75
N LEU A 12 -8.55 10.08 1.55
CA LEU A 12 -9.07 8.79 2.01
C LEU A 12 -8.94 8.77 3.53
N LEU A 13 -10.06 8.57 4.22
CA LEU A 13 -10.07 8.33 5.66
C LEU A 13 -10.33 6.85 5.93
N TRP A 14 -9.93 6.40 7.11
CA TRP A 14 -10.17 5.04 7.57
C TRP A 14 -10.67 5.06 9.01
N CYS A 15 -11.75 4.31 9.28
CA CYS A 15 -12.23 4.09 10.63
C CYS A 15 -11.49 2.92 11.24
N ILE A 16 -10.72 3.15 12.31
CA ILE A 16 -9.93 2.11 12.97
C ILE A 16 -10.83 1.08 13.66
N SER A 17 -11.89 1.54 14.35
CA SER A 17 -12.78 0.65 15.11
C SER A 17 -13.60 -0.30 14.23
N CYS A 18 -14.11 0.19 13.09
CA CYS A 18 -14.87 -0.64 12.14
C CYS A 18 -14.00 -1.30 11.06
N ASN A 19 -12.73 -0.91 10.97
CA ASN A 19 -11.79 -1.32 9.93
C ASN A 19 -12.33 -1.18 8.48
N VAL A 20 -12.89 -0.02 8.17
CA VAL A 20 -13.48 0.31 6.85
C VAL A 20 -13.06 1.70 6.36
N PRO A 21 -12.99 1.92 5.04
CA PRO A 21 -12.75 3.25 4.48
C PRO A 21 -13.93 4.19 4.67
N ILE A 22 -13.63 5.48 4.85
CA ILE A 22 -14.61 6.55 5.04
C ILE A 22 -14.42 7.62 3.96
N LEU A 23 -15.49 7.91 3.23
CA LEU A 23 -15.59 8.90 2.17
C LEU A 23 -15.90 10.30 2.71
N GLY A 24 -16.67 10.38 3.80
CA GLY A 24 -17.05 11.62 4.46
C GLY A 24 -16.01 12.16 5.43
N ASP A 25 -16.47 12.62 6.58
CA ASP A 25 -15.66 13.14 7.68
C ASP A 25 -15.90 12.41 9.02
N ARG A 26 -16.83 11.44 9.05
CA ARG A 26 -17.17 10.62 10.21
C ARG A 26 -17.62 9.21 9.78
N CYS A 27 -17.49 8.24 10.68
CA CYS A 27 -18.02 6.88 10.50
C CYS A 27 -19.44 6.80 11.07
N GLU A 28 -20.45 6.60 10.23
CA GLU A 28 -21.85 6.57 10.67
C GLU A 28 -22.22 5.33 11.52
N ARG A 29 -21.35 4.31 11.56
CA ARG A 29 -21.60 3.09 12.35
C ARG A 29 -21.18 3.22 13.81
N CYS A 30 -20.02 3.81 14.07
CA CYS A 30 -19.44 3.82 15.41
C CYS A 30 -19.02 5.22 15.90
N ASN A 31 -19.01 6.24 15.05
CA ASN A 31 -18.47 7.58 15.36
C ASN A 31 -17.03 7.57 15.93
N GLY A 32 -16.28 6.49 15.69
CA GLY A 32 -14.93 6.32 16.21
C GLY A 32 -13.90 7.16 15.47
N SER A 33 -12.66 7.11 15.97
CA SER A 33 -11.52 7.84 15.42
C SER A 33 -11.25 7.48 13.96
N LEU A 34 -10.98 8.51 13.16
CA LEU A 34 -10.57 8.37 11.77
C LEU A 34 -9.10 8.71 11.61
N VAL A 35 -8.42 7.95 10.77
CA VAL A 35 -7.05 8.24 10.34
C VAL A 35 -7.05 8.66 8.87
N HIS A 36 -6.18 9.59 8.51
CA HIS A 36 -5.98 9.99 7.12
C HIS A 36 -4.94 9.10 6.45
N ILE A 37 -5.28 8.56 5.29
CA ILE A 37 -4.38 7.73 4.49
C ILE A 37 -3.73 8.61 3.43
N PRO A 38 -2.40 8.84 3.46
CA PRO A 38 -1.71 9.72 2.54
C PRO A 38 -1.49 9.07 1.18
N ILE A 39 -2.57 8.79 0.46
CA ILE A 39 -2.55 8.14 -0.85
C ILE A 39 -1.97 9.06 -1.93
N ALA A 40 -1.35 8.48 -2.95
CA ALA A 40 -0.81 9.23 -4.07
C ALA A 40 -1.93 9.75 -5.01
N PRO A 41 -1.75 10.92 -5.66
CA PRO A 41 -2.63 11.34 -6.75
C PRO A 41 -2.57 10.34 -7.94
N PRO A 42 -3.68 10.15 -8.67
CA PRO A 42 -4.91 10.96 -8.67
C PRO A 42 -5.90 10.69 -7.53
N GLY A 43 -5.64 9.71 -6.66
CA GLY A 43 -6.59 9.32 -5.61
C GLY A 43 -7.78 8.52 -6.14
N ASP A 44 -7.59 7.79 -7.23
CA ASP A 44 -8.59 6.94 -7.88
C ASP A 44 -8.63 5.58 -7.15
N VAL A 45 -9.16 5.62 -5.93
CA VAL A 45 -9.24 4.46 -5.03
C VAL A 45 -10.40 3.57 -5.45
N ARG A 46 -10.13 2.27 -5.57
CA ARG A 46 -11.14 1.25 -5.88
C ARG A 46 -11.03 0.03 -4.97
N PRO A 47 -12.09 -0.77 -4.83
CA PRO A 47 -12.00 -2.13 -4.29
C PRO A 47 -10.93 -2.97 -5.01
N ALA A 48 -10.16 -3.76 -4.26
CA ALA A 48 -9.41 -4.87 -4.82
C ALA A 48 -10.38 -6.02 -5.15
N PHE A 49 -10.38 -6.49 -6.39
CA PHE A 49 -11.15 -7.67 -6.77
C PHE A 49 -10.35 -8.95 -6.51
N LYS A 50 -11.02 -10.10 -6.61
CA LYS A 50 -10.40 -11.42 -6.36
C LYS A 50 -9.13 -11.63 -7.19
N CYS A 51 -9.17 -11.25 -8.48
CA CYS A 51 -8.01 -11.37 -9.36
C CYS A 51 -6.84 -10.46 -8.94
N ASP A 52 -7.12 -9.25 -8.44
CA ASP A 52 -6.08 -8.35 -7.93
C ASP A 52 -5.43 -8.96 -6.67
N VAL A 53 -6.25 -9.44 -5.72
CA VAL A 53 -5.75 -10.08 -4.49
C VAL A 53 -4.87 -11.27 -4.82
N GLN A 54 -5.33 -12.16 -5.71
CA GLN A 54 -4.55 -13.31 -6.15
C GLN A 54 -3.24 -12.92 -6.85
N LEU A 55 -3.27 -11.88 -7.67
CA LEU A 55 -2.07 -11.35 -8.32
C LEU A 55 -1.04 -10.86 -7.29
N ILE A 56 -1.49 -10.07 -6.31
CA ILE A 56 -0.63 -9.53 -5.26
C ILE A 56 0.00 -10.66 -4.46
N ARG A 57 -0.80 -11.65 -4.04
CA ARG A 57 -0.32 -12.80 -3.28
C ARG A 57 0.73 -13.60 -4.02
N LYS A 58 0.46 -13.97 -5.28
CA LYS A 58 1.44 -14.68 -6.13
C LYS A 58 2.73 -13.89 -6.33
N THR A 59 2.61 -12.56 -6.45
CA THR A 59 3.77 -11.69 -6.59
C THR A 59 4.60 -11.70 -5.31
N ILE A 60 3.96 -11.59 -4.14
CA ILE A 60 4.61 -11.73 -2.83
C ILE A 60 5.29 -13.09 -2.70
N ASP A 61 4.58 -14.17 -3.02
CA ASP A 61 5.09 -15.54 -2.92
C ASP A 61 6.37 -15.72 -3.74
N SER A 62 6.35 -15.22 -4.98
CA SER A 62 7.48 -15.33 -5.90
C SER A 62 8.73 -14.56 -5.45
N GLN A 63 8.57 -13.49 -4.66
CA GLN A 63 9.67 -12.62 -4.25
C GLN A 63 10.18 -12.92 -2.86
N PHE A 64 9.27 -13.21 -1.92
CA PHE A 64 9.55 -13.29 -0.50
C PHE A 64 9.42 -14.71 0.06
N GLY A 65 8.90 -15.69 -0.69
CA GLY A 65 8.78 -17.08 -0.25
C GLY A 65 7.37 -17.63 -0.39
N GLU A 66 7.26 -18.94 -0.66
CA GLU A 66 5.99 -19.59 -0.99
C GLU A 66 4.95 -19.47 0.13
N HIS A 67 3.68 -19.32 -0.25
CA HIS A 67 2.51 -19.22 0.63
C HIS A 67 2.46 -18.02 1.58
N LEU A 68 3.40 -17.06 1.50
CA LEU A 68 3.37 -15.85 2.34
C LEU A 68 2.23 -14.90 1.99
N GLY A 69 1.84 -14.83 0.73
CA GLY A 69 0.78 -13.98 0.23
C GLY A 69 -0.53 -14.19 1.00
N ASP A 70 -0.91 -15.44 1.27
CA ASP A 70 -2.12 -15.77 2.03
C ASP A 70 -2.03 -15.32 3.50
N HIS A 71 -0.83 -15.29 4.08
CA HIS A 71 -0.60 -14.85 5.46
C HIS A 71 -0.63 -13.34 5.63
N VAL A 72 -0.13 -12.58 4.64
CA VAL A 72 0.04 -11.12 4.76
C VAL A 72 -1.01 -10.31 4.02
N ILE A 73 -1.73 -10.90 3.06
CA ILE A 73 -2.87 -10.27 2.37
C ILE A 73 -4.13 -11.04 2.77
N PRO A 74 -4.96 -10.55 3.70
CA PRO A 74 -6.11 -11.29 4.22
C PRO A 74 -7.32 -11.26 3.27
N GLU A 75 -8.12 -12.36 3.20
CA GLU A 75 -9.38 -12.38 2.43
C GLU A 75 -10.55 -11.73 3.16
N ASN A 76 -10.50 -11.74 4.48
CA ASN A 76 -11.57 -11.29 5.35
C ASN A 76 -11.45 -9.79 5.70
N LYS A 77 -10.78 -8.98 4.87
CA LYS A 77 -10.67 -7.54 5.08
C LYS A 77 -11.01 -6.74 3.83
N ILE A 78 -11.41 -5.49 4.02
CA ILE A 78 -11.51 -4.53 2.90
C ILE A 78 -10.11 -4.17 2.45
N ILE A 79 -9.80 -4.52 1.20
CA ILE A 79 -8.57 -4.11 0.54
C ILE A 79 -8.94 -3.14 -0.57
N LEU A 80 -8.26 -2.00 -0.59
CA LEU A 80 -8.36 -1.00 -1.64
C LEU A 80 -7.07 -0.93 -2.43
N LEU A 81 -7.23 -0.55 -3.69
CA LEU A 81 -6.15 -0.22 -4.60
C LEU A 81 -6.28 1.23 -5.03
N ASN A 82 -5.17 1.97 -4.98
CA ASN A 82 -5.10 3.32 -5.51
C ASN A 82 -4.08 3.37 -6.63
N LYS A 83 -4.51 3.77 -7.83
CA LYS A 83 -3.60 3.91 -8.96
C LYS A 83 -2.60 5.03 -8.68
N THR A 84 -1.33 4.78 -8.94
CA THR A 84 -0.26 5.78 -8.81
C THR A 84 0.56 5.89 -10.11
N SER A 85 1.44 6.89 -10.16
CA SER A 85 2.26 7.17 -11.33
C SER A 85 3.43 6.20 -11.42
N TYR A 86 3.50 5.47 -12.53
CA TYR A 86 4.66 4.69 -12.94
C TYR A 86 4.73 4.64 -14.47
N ILE A 87 5.82 4.10 -15.03
CA ILE A 87 5.97 3.97 -16.49
C ILE A 87 4.86 3.10 -17.11
N ASP A 88 4.36 2.14 -16.33
CA ASP A 88 3.19 1.31 -16.66
C ASP A 88 2.26 1.24 -15.42
N ARG A 89 1.58 0.11 -15.19
CA ARG A 89 0.68 -0.08 -14.05
C ARG A 89 1.44 -0.16 -12.72
N MET A 90 0.98 0.63 -11.75
CA MET A 90 1.37 0.56 -10.35
C MET A 90 0.19 0.95 -9.46
N ASP A 91 -0.14 0.11 -8.50
CA ASP A 91 -1.23 0.30 -7.55
C ASP A 91 -0.68 0.29 -6.11
N GLU A 92 -1.08 1.26 -5.30
CA GLU A 92 -0.93 1.25 -3.84
C GLU A 92 -1.92 0.26 -3.24
N ILE A 93 -1.44 -0.58 -2.32
CA ILE A 93 -2.28 -1.57 -1.60
C ILE A 93 -2.60 -1.01 -0.23
N ILE A 94 -3.88 -0.91 0.11
CA ILE A 94 -4.36 -0.23 1.30
C ILE A 94 -5.34 -1.13 2.06
N PHE A 95 -5.06 -1.38 3.34
CA PHE A 95 -5.97 -1.97 4.31
C PHE A 95 -5.51 -1.64 5.73
N ASP A 96 -6.33 -1.91 6.75
CA ASP A 96 -6.04 -1.58 8.16
C ASP A 96 -5.64 -0.12 8.40
N GLY A 97 -6.15 0.79 7.58
CA GLY A 97 -5.82 2.21 7.66
C GLY A 97 -4.35 2.53 7.38
N LYS A 98 -3.67 1.70 6.58
CA LYS A 98 -2.26 1.89 6.20
C LYS A 98 -2.03 1.57 4.72
N ILE A 99 -1.01 2.19 4.14
CA ILE A 99 -0.48 1.79 2.83
C ILE A 99 0.51 0.67 3.08
N MET A 100 0.18 -0.52 2.58
CA MET A 100 0.92 -1.75 2.84
C MET A 100 2.09 -1.92 1.88
N GLY A 101 1.99 -1.34 0.70
CA GLY A 101 3.03 -1.44 -0.31
C GLY A 101 2.50 -1.06 -1.68
N TYR A 102 3.23 -1.46 -2.70
CA TYR A 102 2.86 -1.27 -4.09
C TYR A 102 2.98 -2.58 -4.85
N VAL A 103 2.06 -2.81 -5.77
CA VAL A 103 2.22 -3.82 -6.82
C VAL A 103 2.36 -3.10 -8.15
N ARG A 104 3.40 -3.44 -8.92
CA ARG A 104 3.67 -2.83 -10.22
C ARG A 104 4.03 -3.86 -11.27
N PHE A 105 3.73 -3.57 -12.52
CA PHE A 105 4.26 -4.34 -13.64
C PHE A 105 5.54 -3.67 -14.14
N SER A 106 6.67 -4.38 -14.13
CA SER A 106 7.95 -3.91 -14.63
C SER A 106 8.09 -4.25 -16.11
N PRO A 107 8.04 -3.26 -17.04
CA PRO A 107 8.15 -3.53 -18.47
C PRO A 107 9.55 -4.02 -18.87
N LEU A 108 10.58 -3.67 -18.09
CA LEU A 108 11.95 -4.11 -18.34
C LEU A 108 12.10 -5.62 -18.13
N ASN A 109 11.51 -6.13 -17.07
CA ASN A 109 11.63 -7.53 -16.65
C ASN A 109 10.42 -8.37 -17.08
N MET A 110 9.40 -7.75 -17.68
CA MET A 110 8.12 -8.35 -18.06
C MET A 110 7.46 -9.16 -16.93
N LYS A 111 7.53 -8.64 -15.70
CA LYS A 111 7.01 -9.31 -14.50
C LYS A 111 6.37 -8.34 -13.53
N TRP A 112 5.52 -8.90 -12.67
CA TRP A 112 4.99 -8.17 -11.52
C TRP A 112 6.03 -8.08 -10.40
N GLU A 113 6.04 -6.95 -9.71
CA GLU A 113 6.93 -6.66 -8.59
C GLU A 113 6.12 -6.04 -7.45
N PHE A 114 6.30 -6.60 -6.27
CA PHE A 114 5.80 -6.11 -4.99
C PHE A 114 6.89 -5.31 -4.28
N MET A 115 6.52 -4.11 -3.85
CA MET A 115 7.36 -3.16 -3.12
C MET A 115 6.76 -2.95 -1.72
N PRO A 116 7.25 -3.63 -0.67
CA PRO A 116 6.66 -3.54 0.66
C PRO A 116 6.84 -2.14 1.27
N LYS A 117 5.85 -1.67 2.03
CA LYS A 117 6.06 -0.64 3.05
C LYS A 117 6.29 -1.28 4.41
N LEU A 118 6.70 -0.48 5.40
CA LEU A 118 7.01 -0.96 6.75
C LEU A 118 5.89 -1.82 7.39
N PRO A 119 4.58 -1.48 7.29
CA PRO A 119 3.54 -2.27 7.94
C PRO A 119 3.46 -3.72 7.46
N ILE A 120 3.51 -3.94 6.14
CA ILE A 120 3.50 -5.31 5.61
C ILE A 120 4.86 -5.99 5.75
N ALA A 121 5.97 -5.23 5.77
CA ALA A 121 7.31 -5.79 5.96
C ALA A 121 7.43 -6.47 7.33
N ARG A 122 6.81 -5.90 8.37
CA ARG A 122 6.70 -6.51 9.70
C ARG A 122 5.92 -7.84 9.67
N LEU A 123 4.83 -7.91 8.90
CA LEU A 123 4.08 -9.15 8.71
C LEU A 123 4.92 -10.19 7.96
N LEU A 124 5.57 -9.80 6.86
CA LEU A 124 6.46 -10.67 6.09
C LEU A 124 7.58 -11.25 6.96
N TRP A 125 8.23 -10.40 7.77
CA TRP A 125 9.26 -10.82 8.71
C TRP A 125 8.74 -11.80 9.76
N LYS A 126 7.57 -11.51 10.36
CA LYS A 126 6.91 -12.39 11.33
C LYS A 126 6.63 -13.80 10.77
N PHE A 127 6.40 -13.91 9.46
CA PHE A 127 6.18 -15.19 8.77
C PHE A 127 7.43 -15.73 8.06
N HIS A 128 8.63 -15.30 8.48
CA HIS A 128 9.92 -15.84 7.99
C HIS A 128 10.13 -15.69 6.47
N CYS A 129 9.89 -14.50 5.95
CA CYS A 129 10.18 -14.19 4.56
C CYS A 129 11.66 -14.34 4.19
N LYS A 130 11.93 -14.53 2.90
CA LYS A 130 13.21 -14.32 2.22
C LYS A 130 13.49 -12.82 2.02
N LYS A 131 14.66 -12.50 1.47
CA LYS A 131 15.09 -11.14 1.08
C LYS A 131 15.19 -10.16 2.25
N TRP A 132 15.80 -10.61 3.35
CA TRP A 132 16.05 -9.80 4.54
C TRP A 132 17.54 -9.49 4.73
N VAL A 133 17.82 -8.40 5.43
CA VAL A 133 19.17 -7.97 5.82
C VAL A 133 19.16 -7.60 7.30
N LYS A 134 20.01 -8.24 8.10
CA LYS A 134 20.21 -7.95 9.52
C LYS A 134 21.41 -7.02 9.70
N ILE A 135 21.22 -5.95 10.45
CA ILE A 135 22.20 -4.87 10.61
C ILE A 135 22.51 -4.57 12.07
N ASP A 136 23.65 -3.95 12.31
CA ASP A 136 24.01 -3.47 13.64
C ASP A 136 23.20 -2.22 14.05
N ASN A 137 23.20 -1.92 15.35
CA ASN A 137 22.41 -0.80 15.89
C ASN A 137 22.91 0.58 15.41
N ILE A 138 24.19 0.73 15.05
CA ILE A 138 24.75 1.99 14.55
C ILE A 138 24.22 2.25 13.13
N ALA A 139 24.21 1.21 12.29
CA ALA A 139 23.64 1.25 10.96
C ALA A 139 22.13 1.48 11.01
N ALA A 140 21.43 0.87 11.96
CA ALA A 140 19.99 1.08 12.15
C ALA A 140 19.67 2.56 12.45
N GLN A 141 20.41 3.18 13.37
CA GLN A 141 20.23 4.60 13.68
C GLN A 141 20.52 5.49 12.45
N ALA A 142 21.62 5.22 11.73
CA ALA A 142 21.96 5.99 10.54
C ALA A 142 20.87 5.90 9.44
N ILE A 143 20.26 4.72 9.28
CA ILE A 143 19.17 4.51 8.32
C ILE A 143 17.91 5.27 8.72
N ILE A 144 17.56 5.26 10.00
CA ILE A 144 16.45 6.05 10.55
C ILE A 144 16.67 7.56 10.29
N ASP A 145 17.93 8.02 10.36
CA ASP A 145 18.34 9.39 10.04
C ASP A 145 18.40 9.68 8.52
N GLY A 146 17.89 8.75 7.68
CA GLY A 146 17.76 8.92 6.24
C GLY A 146 18.99 8.53 5.42
N LYS A 147 19.96 7.82 6.00
CA LYS A 147 21.10 7.27 5.25
C LYS A 147 20.73 5.97 4.56
N ASN A 148 21.54 5.61 3.56
CA ASN A 148 21.48 4.29 2.95
C ASN A 148 22.33 3.28 3.73
N LEU A 149 22.00 2.00 3.62
CA LEU A 149 22.79 0.93 4.24
C LEU A 149 24.08 0.69 3.47
N LEU A 150 25.20 0.84 4.17
CA LEU A 150 26.53 0.47 3.68
C LEU A 150 26.87 -0.96 4.11
N ALA A 151 27.68 -1.65 3.31
CA ALA A 151 28.08 -3.04 3.56
C ALA A 151 28.68 -3.30 4.97
N PRO A 152 29.49 -2.40 5.57
CA PRO A 152 30.07 -2.65 6.90
C PRO A 152 29.05 -2.82 8.03
N GLY A 153 27.85 -2.27 7.87
CA GLY A 153 26.80 -2.36 8.89
C GLY A 153 25.96 -3.64 8.82
N ILE A 154 26.28 -4.56 7.91
CA ILE A 154 25.52 -5.80 7.70
C ILE A 154 26.13 -6.92 8.56
N LEU A 155 25.31 -7.45 9.46
CA LEU A 155 25.66 -8.59 10.31
C LEU A 155 25.34 -9.91 9.61
N ASP A 156 24.17 -9.97 8.97
CA ASP A 156 23.71 -11.14 8.23
C ASP A 156 22.71 -10.77 7.14
N CYS A 157 22.47 -11.66 6.19
CA CYS A 157 21.48 -11.45 5.15
C CYS A 157 21.10 -12.75 4.46
N ASP A 158 19.94 -12.74 3.79
CA ASP A 158 19.60 -13.78 2.83
C ASP A 158 20.58 -13.79 1.64
N GLU A 159 21.32 -14.88 1.48
CA GLU A 159 22.30 -15.05 0.40
C GLU A 159 21.66 -15.10 -1.00
N GLU A 160 20.36 -15.40 -1.10
CA GLU A 160 19.63 -15.42 -2.36
C GLU A 160 19.28 -14.03 -2.89
N ILE A 161 19.54 -12.95 -2.13
CA ILE A 161 19.30 -11.58 -2.58
C ILE A 161 20.08 -11.30 -3.87
N LEU A 162 19.37 -10.82 -4.90
CA LEU A 162 19.94 -10.32 -6.15
C LEU A 162 19.93 -8.79 -6.16
N GLU A 163 20.79 -8.21 -7.00
CA GLU A 163 20.76 -6.76 -7.22
C GLU A 163 19.40 -6.34 -7.80
N GLY A 164 18.81 -5.29 -7.24
CA GLY A 164 17.47 -4.82 -7.60
C GLY A 164 16.34 -5.43 -6.78
N ASP A 165 16.58 -6.47 -5.98
CA ASP A 165 15.55 -7.04 -5.11
C ASP A 165 15.08 -6.04 -4.06
N HIS A 166 13.78 -6.08 -3.75
CA HIS A 166 13.23 -5.39 -2.60
C HIS A 166 13.52 -6.17 -1.34
N VAL A 167 14.10 -5.50 -0.34
CA VAL A 167 14.58 -6.14 0.88
C VAL A 167 13.98 -5.52 2.12
N ILE A 168 13.84 -6.33 3.16
CA ILE A 168 13.42 -5.95 4.51
C ILE A 168 14.68 -5.85 5.38
N ILE A 169 14.80 -4.78 6.16
CA ILE A 169 15.97 -4.54 7.01
C ILE A 169 15.54 -4.66 8.47
N VAL A 170 16.25 -5.49 9.22
CA VAL A 170 16.01 -5.76 10.64
C VAL A 170 17.23 -5.41 11.49
N ASN A 171 17.00 -4.92 12.70
CA ASN A 171 18.08 -4.64 13.67
C ASN A 171 18.56 -5.93 14.37
N GLU A 172 19.48 -5.77 15.32
CA GLU A 172 20.00 -6.89 16.12
C GLU A 172 18.92 -7.61 16.93
N GLN A 173 17.86 -6.89 17.33
CA GLN A 173 16.73 -7.38 18.11
C GLN A 173 15.62 -8.03 17.23
N ASP A 174 15.88 -8.26 15.95
CA ASP A 174 14.93 -8.84 14.99
C ASP A 174 13.67 -7.99 14.79
N GLU A 175 13.80 -6.67 14.90
CA GLU A 175 12.76 -5.69 14.61
C GLU A 175 12.97 -5.04 13.25
N VAL A 176 11.89 -4.92 12.47
CA VAL A 176 11.93 -4.26 11.16
C VAL A 176 12.08 -2.75 11.34
N VAL A 177 13.15 -2.20 10.76
CA VAL A 177 13.50 -0.77 10.84
C VAL A 177 13.42 -0.07 9.48
N ALA A 178 13.56 -0.80 8.38
CA ALA A 178 13.57 -0.21 7.05
C ALA A 178 13.18 -1.19 5.94
N VAL A 179 12.81 -0.63 4.78
CA VAL A 179 12.68 -1.35 3.52
C VAL A 179 13.50 -0.64 2.44
N GLY A 180 14.04 -1.42 1.50
CA GLY A 180 14.95 -0.88 0.50
C GLY A 180 15.03 -1.68 -0.77
N THR A 181 16.02 -1.32 -1.59
CA THR A 181 16.37 -2.02 -2.82
C THR A 181 17.85 -2.39 -2.78
N ALA A 182 18.16 -3.68 -2.90
CA ALA A 182 19.53 -4.18 -2.90
C ALA A 182 20.32 -3.60 -4.08
N LYS A 183 21.58 -3.23 -3.81
CA LYS A 183 22.56 -2.70 -4.79
C LYS A 183 23.74 -3.63 -5.03
N ILE A 184 23.81 -4.70 -4.26
CA ILE A 184 24.75 -5.80 -4.42
C ILE A 184 24.02 -7.11 -4.08
N LYS A 185 24.58 -8.25 -4.46
CA LYS A 185 24.02 -9.57 -4.17
C LYS A 185 24.25 -9.94 -2.70
N GLY A 186 23.36 -10.73 -2.11
CA GLY A 186 23.47 -11.19 -0.71
C GLY A 186 24.81 -11.88 -0.41
N LYS A 187 25.28 -12.75 -1.32
CA LYS A 187 26.59 -13.41 -1.23
C LYS A 187 27.80 -12.47 -1.11
N ASP A 188 27.65 -11.22 -1.54
CA ASP A 188 28.69 -10.19 -1.48
C ASP A 188 28.49 -9.22 -0.30
N MET A 189 27.29 -9.15 0.28
CA MET A 189 26.94 -8.19 1.34
C MET A 189 27.83 -8.36 2.58
N LYS A 190 28.07 -9.61 3.01
CA LYS A 190 28.91 -9.91 4.18
C LYS A 190 30.42 -9.81 3.92
N LYS A 191 30.83 -9.79 2.65
CA LYS A 191 32.25 -9.86 2.26
C LYS A 191 32.87 -8.50 1.97
N ARG A 192 32.05 -7.47 1.74
CA ARG A 192 32.53 -6.14 1.36
C ARG A 192 32.78 -5.26 2.58
N GLU A 193 33.99 -4.73 2.67
CA GLU A 193 34.39 -3.78 3.71
C GLU A 193 33.93 -2.33 3.45
N LYS A 194 33.33 -2.05 2.27
CA LYS A 194 32.83 -0.72 1.91
C LYS A 194 31.82 -0.75 0.78
N GLY A 195 31.05 0.33 0.67
CA GLY A 195 30.14 0.61 -0.43
C GLY A 195 28.67 0.48 -0.08
N LEU A 196 27.82 1.02 -0.96
CA LEU A 196 26.36 0.99 -0.82
C LEU A 196 25.84 -0.44 -1.03
N ALA A 197 25.18 -0.99 -0.02
CA ALA A 197 24.60 -2.33 -0.08
C ALA A 197 23.10 -2.30 -0.36
N VAL A 198 22.35 -1.41 0.30
CA VAL A 198 20.91 -1.24 0.08
C VAL A 198 20.58 0.24 -0.02
N LYS A 199 19.88 0.62 -1.08
CA LYS A 199 19.25 1.94 -1.18
C LYS A 199 17.94 1.91 -0.38
N VAL A 200 17.90 2.65 0.72
CA VAL A 200 16.75 2.72 1.62
C VAL A 200 15.64 3.54 0.95
N ARG A 201 14.40 3.06 1.06
CA ARG A 201 13.21 3.75 0.54
C ARG A 201 12.39 4.37 1.67
N GLU A 202 12.28 3.66 2.79
CA GLU A 202 11.48 4.03 3.94
C GLU A 202 12.14 3.42 5.18
N ALA A 203 12.19 4.19 6.26
CA ALA A 203 12.77 3.79 7.53
C ALA A 203 12.03 4.51 8.67
N GLU A 204 11.83 3.81 9.78
CA GLU A 204 11.30 4.39 11.01
C GLU A 204 11.82 3.60 12.22
N PRO A 205 11.82 4.18 13.43
CA PRO A 205 12.11 3.41 14.64
C PRO A 205 11.24 2.16 14.75
N PRO A 206 11.70 1.09 15.43
CA PRO A 206 10.87 -0.08 15.67
C PRO A 206 9.51 0.29 16.28
N VAL A 207 8.44 -0.17 15.63
CA VAL A 207 7.06 -0.05 16.12
C VAL A 207 6.38 -1.40 15.96
N GLN A 208 5.58 -1.77 16.94
CA GLN A 208 4.66 -2.89 16.82
C GLN A 208 3.36 -2.41 16.16
N ASP A 209 3.14 -2.82 14.92
CA ASP A 209 1.88 -2.53 14.24
C ASP A 209 0.75 -3.39 14.79
N GLU A 210 -0.32 -2.74 15.22
CA GLU A 210 -1.57 -3.40 15.50
C GLU A 210 -2.22 -3.88 14.19
N VAL A 211 -2.50 -5.19 14.12
CA VAL A 211 -3.29 -5.78 13.04
C VAL A 211 -4.76 -5.68 13.43
N LEU A 212 -5.51 -4.83 12.72
CA LEU A 212 -6.92 -4.63 13.01
C LEU A 212 -7.74 -5.90 12.72
N PRO A 213 -8.83 -6.16 13.47
CA PRO A 213 -9.67 -7.33 13.24
C PRO A 213 -10.25 -7.31 11.82
N GLY A 214 -10.40 -8.51 11.25
CA GLY A 214 -11.13 -8.73 10.00
C GLY A 214 -12.59 -9.13 10.24
N GLY A 215 -13.30 -9.47 9.17
CA GLY A 215 -14.69 -9.93 9.17
C GLY A 215 -15.69 -8.89 8.66
N GLN A 216 -15.24 -7.68 8.39
CA GLN A 216 -16.04 -6.63 7.78
C GLN A 216 -16.36 -6.95 6.31
N THR A 217 -17.50 -6.47 5.86
CA THR A 217 -18.06 -6.69 4.53
C THR A 217 -18.24 -5.38 3.78
N TRP A 218 -18.53 -5.45 2.48
CA TRP A 218 -18.90 -4.25 1.72
C TRP A 218 -20.19 -3.60 2.21
N ARG A 219 -21.07 -4.35 2.89
CA ARG A 219 -22.24 -3.77 3.56
C ARG A 219 -21.84 -2.88 4.72
N ASP A 220 -20.86 -3.30 5.52
CA ASP A 220 -20.29 -2.49 6.59
C ASP A 220 -19.67 -1.19 6.08
N VAL A 221 -19.05 -1.22 4.89
CA VAL A 221 -18.51 -0.01 4.23
C VAL A 221 -19.64 0.94 3.82
N ILE A 222 -20.71 0.41 3.22
CA ILE A 222 -21.89 1.20 2.83
C ILE A 222 -22.53 1.84 4.06
N ASP A 223 -22.80 1.03 5.10
CA ASP A 223 -23.42 1.49 6.34
C ASP A 223 -22.58 2.58 7.03
N ALA A 224 -21.25 2.46 7.02
CA ALA A 224 -20.34 3.47 7.58
C ALA A 224 -20.32 4.80 6.82
N ASN A 225 -20.80 4.80 5.57
CA ASN A 225 -20.78 5.95 4.67
C ASN A 225 -22.18 6.39 4.23
N MET A 226 -23.25 5.81 4.78
CA MET A 226 -24.61 5.97 4.26
C MET A 226 -25.01 7.45 4.11
N LYS A 227 -24.82 8.25 5.16
CA LYS A 227 -25.15 9.68 5.11
C LYS A 227 -24.38 10.43 4.03
N PHE A 228 -23.09 10.15 3.88
CA PHE A 228 -22.30 10.77 2.81
C PHE A 228 -22.87 10.41 1.44
N LEU A 229 -23.24 9.15 1.22
CA LEU A 229 -23.82 8.67 -0.04
C LEU A 229 -25.18 9.35 -0.32
N GLU A 230 -26.06 9.42 0.67
CA GLU A 230 -27.37 10.12 0.58
C GLU A 230 -27.21 11.61 0.26
N GLU A 231 -26.20 12.27 0.83
CA GLU A 231 -25.88 13.66 0.52
C GLU A 231 -25.38 13.84 -0.93
N GLN A 232 -24.54 12.92 -1.43
CA GLN A 232 -24.09 12.96 -2.83
C GLN A 232 -25.25 12.71 -3.80
N GLU A 233 -26.11 11.74 -3.49
CA GLU A 233 -27.32 11.46 -4.26
C GLU A 233 -28.25 12.68 -4.31
N SER A 234 -28.51 13.28 -3.15
CA SER A 234 -29.35 14.48 -3.04
C SER A 234 -28.80 15.66 -3.86
N LYS A 235 -27.48 15.87 -3.84
CA LYS A 235 -26.80 16.88 -4.67
C LYS A 235 -26.95 16.59 -6.16
N ALA A 236 -26.74 15.34 -6.57
CA ALA A 236 -26.87 14.92 -7.97
C ALA A 236 -28.32 15.10 -8.48
N LEU A 237 -29.32 14.68 -7.70
CA LEU A 237 -30.73 14.86 -8.03
C LEU A 237 -31.11 16.34 -8.15
N THR A 238 -30.62 17.17 -7.23
CA THR A 238 -30.84 18.63 -7.28
C THR A 238 -30.23 19.24 -8.53
N PHE A 239 -29.00 18.86 -8.87
CA PHE A 239 -28.32 19.31 -10.09
C PHE A 239 -29.12 18.94 -11.35
N ILE A 240 -29.52 17.66 -11.49
CA ILE A 240 -30.30 17.19 -12.64
C ILE A 240 -31.62 17.97 -12.75
N LYS A 241 -32.38 18.10 -11.66
CA LYS A 241 -33.65 18.86 -11.64
C LYS A 241 -33.45 20.32 -12.07
N ASN A 242 -32.36 20.96 -11.63
CA ASN A 242 -32.06 22.34 -12.00
C ASN A 242 -31.68 22.48 -13.47
N VAL A 243 -30.90 21.55 -14.02
CA VAL A 243 -30.54 21.53 -15.45
C VAL A 243 -31.77 21.33 -16.33
N VAL A 244 -32.66 20.40 -15.98
CA VAL A 244 -33.89 20.15 -16.74
C VAL A 244 -34.81 21.39 -16.74
N LYS A 245 -34.89 22.11 -15.62
CA LYS A 245 -35.68 23.36 -15.53
C LYS A 245 -35.09 24.51 -16.34
N SER A 246 -33.76 24.62 -16.43
CA SER A 246 -33.09 25.74 -17.09
C SER A 246 -32.86 25.52 -18.59
N VAL A 247 -32.60 24.29 -19.00
CA VAL A 247 -32.34 23.91 -20.39
C VAL A 247 -33.65 23.35 -20.95
N ASN A 248 -34.48 24.22 -21.54
CA ASN A 248 -35.77 23.87 -22.16
C ASN A 248 -35.57 23.07 -23.48
N LYS A 249 -34.93 21.89 -23.39
CA LYS A 249 -34.65 20.95 -24.47
C LYS A 249 -35.05 19.54 -24.03
N PRO A 250 -35.26 18.59 -24.97
CA PRO A 250 -35.52 17.19 -24.63
C PRO A 250 -34.45 16.62 -23.69
N VAL A 251 -34.88 15.97 -22.62
CA VAL A 251 -33.97 15.36 -21.63
C VAL A 251 -33.35 14.10 -22.23
N THR A 252 -32.02 14.04 -22.27
CA THR A 252 -31.26 12.86 -22.66
C THR A 252 -30.29 12.51 -21.53
N VAL A 253 -30.31 11.26 -21.07
CA VAL A 253 -29.38 10.75 -20.07
C VAL A 253 -28.37 9.84 -20.77
N ALA A 254 -27.13 10.30 -20.91
CA ALA A 254 -26.04 9.46 -21.36
C ALA A 254 -25.41 8.78 -20.14
N PHE A 255 -25.60 7.46 -20.01
CA PHE A 255 -24.91 6.66 -19.02
C PHE A 255 -23.71 5.98 -19.67
N SER A 256 -22.50 6.45 -19.35
CA SER A 256 -21.29 5.69 -19.65
C SER A 256 -21.05 4.76 -18.48
N GLY A 257 -21.43 3.48 -18.62
CA GLY A 257 -20.94 2.46 -17.70
C GLY A 257 -19.42 2.54 -17.66
N GLY A 258 -18.85 2.73 -16.46
CA GLY A 258 -17.41 2.69 -16.29
C GLY A 258 -16.90 1.41 -16.96
N LYS A 259 -15.89 1.52 -17.82
CA LYS A 259 -15.35 0.37 -18.54
C LYS A 259 -14.91 -0.66 -17.50
N GLU A 260 -15.72 -1.70 -17.29
CA GLU A 260 -15.36 -2.86 -16.51
C GLU A 260 -14.05 -3.42 -17.10
N LYS A 261 -12.98 -3.36 -16.33
CA LYS A 261 -11.66 -3.87 -16.67
C LYS A 261 -11.17 -4.78 -15.55
#